data_AF-A0A7G6SAZ0-F1
#
_entry.id   AF-A0A7G6SAZ0-F1
#
_cell.length_a   1.000
_cell.length_b   1.000
_cell.length_c   1.000
_cell.angle_alpha   90.00
_cell.angle_beta   90.00
_cell.angle_gamma   90.00
#
_symmetry.space_group_name_H-M   'P 1'
#
loop_
_entity.id
_entity.type
_entity.pdbx_description
1 polymer ?
#
loop_
_entity_poly.entity_id
_entity_poly.type
_entity_poly.pdbx_seq_one_letter_code
_entity_poly.pdbx_strand_id
1 'polypeptide(L)'
;MKPEIVSAAYTQDAWAIMQRAYYQAIEMLGLLIRTNDDAERLAREVMRLFDRGYNDIGQLATMACNVERRMRETSHPVVTATMIAATA
;
A
#
# COMPACT_ATOMS: atom_id res chain seq x y z
N MET A 1 32.64 25.21 -2.07
CA MET A 1 32.32 23.85 -2.54
C MET A 1 31.07 23.42 -1.81
N LYS A 2 29.90 23.52 -2.47
CA LYS A 2 28.62 23.10 -1.90
C LYS A 2 28.31 21.71 -2.43
N PRO A 3 28.31 20.66 -1.60
CA PRO A 3 27.39 19.57 -1.86
C PRO A 3 25.98 20.11 -1.57
N GLU A 4 25.12 20.08 -2.59
CA GLU A 4 23.67 20.09 -2.38
C GLU A 4 23.40 19.00 -1.35
N ILE A 5 23.02 19.40 -0.14
CA ILE A 5 22.42 18.47 0.80
C ILE A 5 21.15 18.03 0.08
N VAL A 6 21.19 16.84 -0.51
CA VAL A 6 19.99 16.07 -0.84
C VAL A 6 19.10 16.23 0.38
N SER A 7 18.07 17.07 0.25
CA SER A 7 17.09 17.26 1.28
C SER A 7 16.56 15.86 1.56
N ALA A 8 17.04 15.25 2.64
CA ALA A 8 16.49 14.01 3.12
C ALA A 8 15.06 14.40 3.49
N ALA A 9 14.13 14.20 2.55
CA ALA A 9 12.76 14.68 2.65
C ALA A 9 12.10 14.20 3.97
N TYR A 10 12.66 13.12 4.52
CA TYR A 10 12.30 12.53 5.78
C TYR A 10 13.51 12.44 6.70
N THR A 11 13.28 12.71 7.98
CA THR A 11 14.22 12.37 9.05
C THR A 11 14.37 10.86 9.17
N GLN A 12 15.42 10.40 9.86
CA GLN A 12 15.62 8.97 10.13
C GLN A 12 14.43 8.36 10.90
N ASP A 13 13.82 9.12 11.82
CA ASP A 13 12.65 8.67 12.58
C ASP A 13 11.40 8.53 11.70
N ALA A 14 11.17 9.50 10.80
CA ALA A 14 10.10 9.41 9.81
C ALA A 14 10.29 8.19 8.90
N TRP A 15 11.53 7.93 8.48
CA TRP A 15 11.89 6.72 7.74
C TRP A 15 11.57 5.45 8.54
N ALA A 16 11.92 5.41 9.83
CA ALA A 16 11.65 4.24 10.68
C ALA A 16 10.14 3.98 10.86
N ILE A 17 9.33 5.03 10.98
CA ILE A 17 7.86 4.93 11.06
C ILE A 17 7.30 4.33 9.77
N MET A 18 7.66 4.92 8.62
CA MET A 18 7.19 4.46 7.31
C MET A 18 7.63 3.02 7.02
N GLN A 19 8.89 2.68 7.33
CA GLN A 19 9.41 1.33 7.11
C GLN A 19 8.70 0.29 7.98
N ARG A 20 8.41 0.59 9.25
CA ARG A 20 7.64 -0.30 10.13
C ARG A 20 6.20 -0.47 9.65
N ALA A 21 5.55 0.62 9.23
CA ALA A 21 4.20 0.58 8.70
C ALA A 21 4.12 -0.26 7.41
N TYR A 22 5.13 -0.13 6.55
CA TYR A 22 5.25 -0.94 5.34
C TYR A 22 5.36 -2.45 5.66
N TYR A 23 6.26 -2.86 6.56
CA TYR A 23 6.38 -4.27 6.93
C TYR A 23 5.11 -4.82 7.56
N GLN A 24 4.46 -4.05 8.44
CA GLN A 24 3.19 -4.44 9.04
C GLN A 24 2.09 -4.56 7.97
N ALA A 25 2.06 -3.67 6.98
CA ALA A 25 1.11 -3.77 5.86
C ALA A 25 1.37 -5.02 5.00
N ILE A 26 2.63 -5.37 4.74
CA ILE A 26 2.99 -6.63 4.06
C ILE A 26 2.47 -7.83 4.85
N GLU A 27 2.70 -7.87 6.15
CA GLU A 27 2.22 -8.96 7.02
C GLU A 27 0.69 -9.07 6.98
N MET A 28 -0.02 -7.94 6.99
CA MET A 28 -1.49 -7.90 6.87
C MET A 28 -2.01 -8.29 5.47
N LEU A 29 -1.22 -8.07 4.42
CA LEU A 29 -1.53 -8.49 3.05
C LEU A 29 -1.16 -9.95 2.79
N GLY A 30 -0.19 -10.50 3.54
CA GLY A 30 0.29 -11.86 3.39
C GLY A 30 0.75 -12.17 1.96
N LEU A 31 0.29 -13.31 1.43
CA LEU A 31 0.62 -13.82 0.09
C LEU A 31 0.10 -12.96 -1.08
N LEU A 32 -0.57 -11.84 -0.81
CA LEU A 32 -1.08 -10.95 -1.85
C LEU A 32 0.06 -10.20 -2.54
N ILE A 33 1.14 -9.85 -1.85
CA ILE A 33 2.27 -9.16 -2.51
C ILE A 33 3.05 -10.19 -3.32
N ARG A 34 2.79 -10.21 -4.63
CA ARG A 34 3.29 -11.22 -5.57
C ARG A 34 4.38 -10.68 -6.49
N THR A 35 4.43 -9.37 -6.66
CA THR A 35 5.35 -8.70 -7.59
C THR A 35 6.09 -7.56 -6.89
N ASN A 36 7.23 -7.17 -7.46
CA ASN A 36 7.93 -5.95 -7.03
C ASN A 36 7.06 -4.71 -7.22
N ASP A 37 6.20 -4.67 -8.25
CA ASP A 37 5.30 -3.56 -8.49
C ASP A 37 4.29 -3.37 -7.35
N ASP A 38 3.78 -4.47 -6.77
CA ASP A 38 2.87 -4.42 -5.63
C ASP A 38 3.55 -3.87 -4.38
N ALA A 39 4.81 -4.30 -4.14
CA ALA A 39 5.64 -3.82 -3.05
C ALA A 39 5.93 -2.31 -3.19
N GLU A 40 6.29 -1.85 -4.39
CA GLU A 40 6.51 -0.42 -4.65
C GLU A 40 5.25 0.41 -4.48
N ARG A 41 4.09 -0.08 -4.94
CA ARG A 41 2.82 0.64 -4.83
C ARG A 41 2.43 0.81 -3.35
N LEU A 42 2.61 -0.24 -2.56
CA LEU A 42 2.35 -0.22 -1.13
C LEU A 42 3.28 0.78 -0.41
N ALA A 43 4.58 0.77 -0.74
CA ALA A 43 5.54 1.71 -0.17
C ALA A 43 5.18 3.17 -0.50
N ARG A 44 4.78 3.45 -1.75
CA ARG A 44 4.31 4.79 -2.15
C ARG A 44 3.07 5.23 -1.39
N GLU A 45 2.13 4.31 -1.13
CA GLU A 45 0.92 4.66 -0.38
C GLU A 45 1.24 4.96 1.09
N VAL A 46 2.16 4.21 1.72
CA VAL A 46 2.64 4.52 3.08
C VAL A 46 3.28 5.90 3.14
N MET A 47 4.16 6.23 2.19
CA MET A 47 4.79 7.57 2.12
C MET A 47 3.73 8.67 1.93
N ARG A 48 2.78 8.46 1.03
CA ARG A 48 1.69 9.41 0.76
C ARG A 48 0.79 9.66 1.97
N LEU A 49 0.53 8.62 2.78
CA LEU A 49 -0.22 8.76 4.02
C LEU A 49 0.61 9.48 5.09
N PHE A 50 1.91 9.20 5.19
CA PHE A 50 2.79 9.92 6.08
C PHE A 50 2.83 11.42 5.76
N ASP A 51 2.95 11.77 4.48
CA ASP A 51 2.90 13.16 3.98
C ASP A 51 1.57 13.88 4.29
N ARG A 52 0.49 13.12 4.50
CA ARG A 52 -0.82 13.65 4.93
C ARG A 52 -0.91 13.89 6.43
N GLY A 53 0.15 13.62 7.19
CA GLY A 53 0.24 13.81 8.63
C GLY A 53 -0.08 12.58 9.47
N TYR A 54 -0.31 11.42 8.86
CA TYR A 54 -0.48 10.17 9.60
C TYR A 54 0.88 9.67 10.10
N ASN A 55 1.05 9.63 11.41
CA ASN A 55 2.31 9.20 12.05
C ASN A 55 2.17 7.88 12.83
N ASP A 56 0.95 7.36 12.98
CA ASP A 56 0.70 6.10 13.66
C ASP A 56 0.97 4.91 12.72
N ILE A 57 1.85 4.02 13.14
CA ILE A 57 2.32 2.87 12.36
C ILE A 57 1.14 1.94 12.00
N GLY A 58 0.25 1.68 12.95
CA GLY A 58 -0.89 0.79 12.75
C GLY A 58 -1.93 1.37 11.79
N GLN A 59 -2.21 2.67 11.90
CA GLN A 59 -3.09 3.39 10.97
C GLN A 59 -2.52 3.41 9.56
N LEU A 60 -1.24 3.76 9.41
CA LEU A 60 -0.55 3.75 8.12
C LEU A 60 -0.63 2.37 7.47
N ALA A 61 -0.29 1.31 8.22
CA ALA A 61 -0.32 -0.05 7.73
C ALA A 61 -1.72 -0.50 7.30
N THR A 62 -2.73 -0.22 8.13
CA THR A 62 -4.12 -0.59 7.87
C THR A 62 -4.68 0.14 6.66
N MET A 63 -4.44 1.45 6.54
CA MET A 63 -4.91 2.24 5.42
C MET A 63 -4.24 1.81 4.11
N ALA A 64 -2.91 1.66 4.11
CA ALA A 64 -2.17 1.21 2.94
C ALA A 64 -2.61 -0.19 2.48
N CYS A 65 -2.80 -1.11 3.43
CA CYS A 65 -3.32 -2.46 3.16
C CYS A 65 -4.73 -2.43 2.54
N ASN A 66 -5.64 -1.60 3.07
CA ASN A 66 -7.00 -1.48 2.55
C ASN A 66 -7.04 -0.90 1.13
N VAL A 67 -6.19 0.10 0.83
CA VAL A 67 -6.06 0.65 -0.52
C VAL A 67 -5.56 -0.42 -1.49
N GLU A 68 -4.51 -1.14 -1.10
CA GLU A 68 -3.91 -2.20 -1.91
C GLU A 68 -4.90 -3.35 -2.18
N ARG A 69 -5.66 -3.75 -1.17
CA ARG A 69 -6.68 -4.81 -1.28
C ARG A 69 -7.80 -4.41 -2.25
N ARG A 70 -8.31 -3.17 -2.15
CA ARG A 70 -9.33 -2.64 -3.07
C ARG A 70 -8.86 -2.61 -4.53
N MET A 71 -7.61 -2.21 -4.78
CA MET A 71 -7.07 -2.19 -6.14
C MET A 71 -7.04 -3.58 -6.77
N ARG A 72 -6.75 -4.61 -5.98
CA ARG A 72 -6.73 -6.02 -6.44
C ARG A 72 -8.12 -6.59 -6.66
N GLU A 73 -9.07 -6.21 -5.82
CA GLU A 73 -10.49 -6.55 -6.00
C GLU A 73 -11.01 -5.96 -7.30
N THR A 74 -10.67 -4.71 -7.63
CA THR A 74 -11.06 -4.11 -8.93
C THR A 74 -10.34 -4.71 -10.13
N SER A 75 -9.18 -5.36 -9.92
CA SER A 75 -8.44 -6.04 -10.99
C SER A 75 -8.97 -7.44 -11.31
N HIS A 76 -9.88 -7.98 -10.51
CA HIS A 76 -10.71 -9.13 -10.86
C HIS A 76 -12.14 -8.64 -11.05
N PRO A 77 -12.65 -8.48 -12.28
CA PRO A 77 -14.10 -8.45 -12.43
C PRO A 77 -14.60 -9.77 -11.84
N VAL A 78 -15.46 -9.69 -10.83
CA VAL A 78 -16.34 -10.79 -10.47
C VAL A 78 -17.12 -11.12 -11.75
N VAL A 79 -16.60 -12.07 -12.55
CA VAL A 79 -17.37 -12.80 -13.54
C VAL A 79 -18.22 -13.78 -12.74
N THR A 80 -19.24 -13.24 -12.07
CA THR A 80 -20.27 -14.04 -11.40
C THR A 80 -21.60 -13.29 -11.51
N ALA A 81 -22.03 -13.11 -12.75
CA ALA A 81 -23.44 -13.25 -13.10
C ALA A 81 -23.51 -14.33 -14.17
N THR A 82 -23.40 -15.57 -13.70
CA THR A 82 -23.61 -16.80 -14.45
C THR A 82 -24.89 -16.70 -15.26
N MET A 83 -24.78 -16.97 -16.57
CA MET A 83 -25.89 -17.36 -17.41
C MET A 83 -26.65 -18.52 -16.77
N ILE A 84 -27.89 -18.28 -16.34
CA ILE A 84 -28.94 -19.30 -16.24
C ILE A 84 -29.96 -18.87 -17.29
N ALA A 85 -29.75 -19.29 -18.54
CA ALA A 85 -30.37 -20.47 -19.14
C ALA A 85 -31.87 -20.24 -19.43
N ALA A 86 -32.16 -20.30 -20.73
CA ALA A 86 -33.48 -20.30 -21.32
C ALA A 86 -34.41 -21.36 -20.72
N THR A 87 -35.66 -20.96 -20.47
CA THR A 87 -36.92 -21.72 -20.46
C THR A 87 -37.97 -20.73 -19.94
N ALA A 88 -39.09 -20.42 -20.57
CA ALA A 88 -39.81 -20.95 -21.72
C ALA A 88 -40.64 -19.81 -22.34
#